data_AF-A0A226C0J8-F1
#
_entry.id   AF-A0A226C0J8-F1
#
_cell.length_a   1.000
_cell.length_b   1.000
_cell.length_c   1.000
_cell.angle_alpha   90.00
_cell.angle_beta   90.00
_cell.angle_gamma   90.00
#
_symmetry.space_group_name_H-M   'P 1'
#
loop_
_entity.id
_entity.type
_entity.pdbx_description
1 polymer ?
#
loop_
_entity_poly.entity_id
_entity_poly.type
_entity_poly.pdbx_seq_one_letter_code
_entity_poly.pdbx_strand_id
1 'polypeptide(L)' 'MKRLLLEQLIQDQLYLACHNLVTFGTKLTIEQGTKLQRPSRLFFTPYENNKIAVEGSAVTVFYGRLNKNCHI' A
#
# COMPACT_ATOMS: atom_id res chain seq x y z
N MET A 1 5.41 3.39 14.38
CA MET A 1 6.18 2.44 13.55
C MET A 1 5.59 2.19 12.15
N LYS A 2 4.27 2.23 11.91
CA LYS A 2 3.67 1.94 10.58
C LYS A 2 3.84 3.04 9.51
N ARG A 3 3.98 4.31 9.90
CA ARG A 3 4.02 5.46 8.98
C ARG A 3 5.30 5.51 8.13
N LEU A 4 6.44 5.17 8.73
CA LEU A 4 7.75 5.17 8.08
C LEU A 4 7.86 4.18 6.91
N LEU A 5 7.22 3.01 7.01
CA LEU A 5 7.39 1.94 6.02
C LEU A 5 6.69 2.25 4.69
N LEU A 6 5.53 2.91 4.73
CA LEU A 6 4.80 3.29 3.51
C LEU A 6 5.47 4.47 2.79
N GLU A 7 5.91 5.47 3.54
CA GLU A 7 6.64 6.62 3.00
C GLU A 7 7.94 6.17 2.32
N GLN A 8 8.65 5.21 2.91
CA GLN A 8 9.87 4.64 2.35
C GLN A 8 9.59 3.82 1.08
N LEU A 9 8.51 3.03 1.08
CA LEU A 9 8.08 2.28 -0.11
C LEU A 9 7.74 3.23 -1.29
N ILE A 10 7.08 4.34 -1.01
CA ILE A 10 6.75 5.38 -2.00
C ILE A 10 8.02 6.01 -2.56
N GLN A 11 8.98 6.34 -1.69
CA GLN A 11 10.28 6.86 -2.12
C GLN A 11 11.03 5.87 -2.98
N ASP A 12 11.05 4.58 -2.62
CA ASP A 12 11.68 3.53 -3.42
C ASP A 12 11.02 3.43 -4.80
N GLN A 13 9.69 3.52 -4.91
CA GLN A 13 9.02 3.47 -6.21
C GLN A 13 9.32 4.69 -7.09
N LEU A 14 9.37 5.90 -6.51
CA LEU A 14 9.80 7.09 -7.25
C LEU A 14 11.27 6.99 -7.67
N TYR A 15 12.13 6.47 -6.80
CA TYR A 15 13.53 6.21 -7.12
C TYR A 15 13.65 5.26 -8.32
N LEU A 16 12.97 4.12 -8.30
CA LEU A 16 12.99 3.17 -9.42
C LEU A 16 12.56 3.84 -10.74
N ALA A 17 11.55 4.72 -10.70
CA ALA A 17 11.06 5.43 -11.88
C ALA A 17 12.06 6.48 -12.39
N CYS A 18 12.62 7.29 -11.48
CA CYS A 18 13.64 8.30 -11.81
C CYS A 18 14.92 7.68 -12.37
N HIS A 19 15.23 6.43 -12.01
CA HIS A 19 16.39 5.70 -12.51
C HIS A 19 16.09 4.80 -13.73
N ASN A 20 14.94 5.00 -14.39
CA ASN A 20 14.51 4.24 -15.58
C ASN A 20 14.43 2.71 -15.37
N LEU A 21 14.30 2.26 -14.13
CA LEU A 21 14.09 0.84 -13.80
C LEU A 21 12.62 0.44 -13.98
N VAL A 22 11.72 1.43 -13.93
CA VAL A 22 10.30 1.32 -14.25
C VAL A 22 9.86 2.57 -15.00
N THR A 23 8.98 2.44 -15.98
CA THR A 23 8.47 3.59 -16.74
C THR A 23 7.38 4.31 -15.95
N PHE A 24 7.42 5.65 -15.89
CA PHE A 24 6.31 6.45 -15.37
C PHE A 24 4.98 6.07 -16.06
N GLY A 25 3.88 6.10 -15.31
CA GLY A 25 2.57 5.66 -15.75
C GLY A 25 2.37 4.14 -15.75
N THR A 26 3.42 3.34 -15.53
CA THR A 26 3.29 1.89 -15.38
C THR A 26 2.77 1.53 -13.99
N LYS A 27 1.71 0.72 -13.94
CA LYS A 27 1.19 0.17 -12.69
C LYS A 27 2.06 -0.99 -12.21
N LEU A 28 2.63 -0.84 -11.03
CA LEU A 28 3.44 -1.83 -10.33
C LEU A 28 2.60 -2.56 -9.29
N THR A 29 2.86 -3.84 -9.10
CA THR A 29 2.17 -4.68 -8.10
C THR A 29 3.14 -5.02 -6.98
N ILE A 30 2.73 -4.79 -5.73
CA ILE A 30 3.51 -5.12 -4.54
C ILE A 30 2.72 -6.10 -3.68
N GLU A 31 3.34 -7.26 -3.43
CA GLU A 31 2.81 -8.29 -2.53
C GLU A 31 3.55 -8.26 -1.20
N GLN A 32 2.80 -8.22 -0.09
CA GLN A 32 3.36 -8.10 1.26
C GLN A 32 2.58 -8.93 2.28
N GLY A 33 3.13 -9.07 3.49
CA GLY A 33 2.43 -9.68 4.62
C GLY A 33 2.32 -11.21 4.60
N THR A 34 2.87 -11.88 3.58
CA THR A 34 2.85 -13.36 3.45
C THR A 34 3.46 -14.05 4.66
N LYS A 35 4.62 -13.58 5.15
CA LYS A 35 5.29 -14.13 6.35
C LYS A 35 4.48 -13.94 7.64
N LEU A 36 3.58 -12.95 7.67
CA LEU A 36 2.69 -12.67 8.79
C LEU A 36 1.34 -13.38 8.64
N GLN A 37 1.17 -14.23 7.62
CA GLN A 37 -0.10 -14.86 7.27
C GLN A 37 -1.23 -13.83 7.04
N ARG A 38 -0.87 -12.62 6.61
CA ARG A 38 -1.79 -11.54 6.26
C ARG A 38 -1.42 -11.01 4.87
N PRO A 39 -1.58 -11.85 3.82
CA PRO A 39 -1.21 -11.46 2.47
C PRO A 39 -2.04 -10.25 2.04
N SER A 40 -1.37 -9.27 1.46
CA SER A 40 -2.00 -8.07 0.90
C SER A 40 -1.30 -7.72 -0.40
N ARG A 41 -2.09 -7.24 -1.36
CA ARG A 41 -1.61 -6.70 -2.63
C ARG A 41 -1.94 -5.22 -2.72
N LEU A 42 -0.95 -4.42 -3.11
CA LEU A 42 -1.10 -3.00 -3.39
C LEU A 42 -0.63 -2.72 -4.81
N PHE A 43 -1.18 -1.67 -5.41
CA PHE A 43 -0.77 -1.20 -6.73
C PHE A 43 -0.22 0.22 -6.62
N PHE A 44 0.90 0.47 -7.29
CA PHE A 44 1.57 1.77 -7.30
C PHE A 44 1.77 2.23 -8.75
N THR A 45 1.43 3.47 -9.04
CA THR A 45 1.69 4.08 -10.36
C THR A 45 2.45 5.39 -10.15
N PRO A 46 3.76 5.46 -10.44
CA PRO A 46 4.51 6.70 -10.37
C PRO A 46 4.23 7.59 -11.58
N TYR A 47 4.19 8.90 -11.36
CA TYR A 47 4.03 9.94 -12.40
C TYR A 47 5.18 10.96 -12.33
N GLU A 48 5.47 11.60 -13.46
CA GLU A 48 6.65 12.46 -13.67
C GLU A 48 6.75 13.70 -12.75
N ASN A 49 5.70 14.05 -12.03
CA ASN A 49 5.63 15.20 -11.11
C ASN A 49 5.78 14.82 -9.64
N ASN A 50 6.59 13.79 -9.34
CA ASN A 50 6.78 13.23 -7.99
C ASN A 50 5.46 12.77 -7.34
N LYS A 51 4.44 12.44 -8.15
CA LYS A 51 3.19 11.88 -7.65
C LYS A 51 3.20 10.37 -7.79
N ILE A 52 2.54 9.71 -6.85
CA ILE A 52 2.25 8.29 -6.91
C ILE A 52 0.77 8.09 -6.64
N ALA A 53 0.11 7.30 -7.47
CA ALA A 53 -1.19 6.72 -7.12
C ALA A 53 -0.96 5.40 -6.38
N VAL A 54 -1.67 5.21 -5.27
CA VAL A 54 -1.68 3.96 -4.51
C VAL A 54 -3.10 3.42 -4.49
N GLU A 55 -3.28 2.19 -4.95
CA GLU A 55 -4.58 1.52 -5.01
C GLU A 55 -4.51 0.18 -4.25
N GLY A 56 -5.65 -0.21 -3.66
CA GLY A 56 -5.78 -1.49 -2.99
C GLY A 56 -7.25 -1.87 -2.84
N SER A 57 -7.52 -3.17 -2.84
CA SER A 57 -8.86 -3.70 -2.57
C SER A 57 -9.04 -3.93 -1.08
N ALA A 58 -10.23 -3.60 -0.58
CA ALA A 58 -10.62 -3.88 0.79
C ALA A 58 -11.81 -4.84 0.81
N VAL A 59 -11.86 -5.70 1.82
CA VAL A 59 -13.02 -6.56 2.11
C VAL A 59 -13.47 -6.28 3.53
N THR A 60 -14.78 -6.11 3.71
CA THR A 60 -15.32 -6.02 5.06
C THR A 60 -15.43 -7.42 5.64
N VAL A 61 -14.70 -7.68 6.72
CA VAL A 61 -14.62 -9.02 7.34
C VAL A 61 -15.65 -9.23 8.44
N PHE A 62 -16.25 -8.16 8.96
CA PHE A 62 -17.20 -8.24 10.06
C PHE A 62 -18.11 -7.02 10.08
N TYR A 63 -19.39 -7.25 10.38
CA TYR A 63 -20.34 -6.24 10.79
C TYR A 63 -20.98 -6.68 12.10
N GLY A 64 -21.11 -5.77 13.05
CA GLY A 64 -21.74 -6.06 14.35
C GLY A 64 -22.12 -4.81 15.11
N ARG A 65 -22.82 -5.00 16.22
CA ARG A 65 -23.20 -3.93 17.15
C ARG A 65 -22.43 -4.11 18.45
N LEU A 66 -21.77 -3.04 18.89
CA LEU A 66 -21.16 -3.00 20.23
C LEU A 66 -22.25 -2.64 21.24
N ASN A 67 -22.47 -3.52 22.24
CA ASN A 67 -23.29 -3.17 23.39
C ASN A 67 -22.46 -2.32 24.37
N LYS A 68 -23.12 -1.38 25.05
CA LYS A 68 -22.49 -0.36 25.93
C LYS A 68 -21.59 -0.92 27.05
N ASN A 69 -21.63 -2.23 27.32
CA ASN A 69 -20.83 -2.89 28.35
C ASN A 69 -19.58 -3.60 27.78
N CYS A 70 -19.21 -3.33 26.53
CA CYS A 70 -17.99 -3.87 25.95
C CYS A 70 -16.80 -2.99 26.39
N HIS A 71 -16.00 -3.47 27.33
CA HIS A 71 -14.72 -2.87 27.67
C HIS A 71 -13.66 -3.43 26.70
N ILE A 72 -13.05 -2.56 25.90
CA ILE A 72 -11.91 -2.87 25.01
C ILE A 72 -10.61 -2.74 25.81
#